data_AF-K9XNY6-F1
#
_entry.id   AF-K9XNY6-F1
#
_cell.length_a   1.000
_cell.length_b   1.000
_cell.length_c   1.000
_cell.angle_alpha   90.00
_cell.angle_beta   90.00
_cell.angle_gamma   90.00
#
_symmetry.space_group_name_H-M   'P 1'
#
loop_
_entity.id
_entity.type
_entity.pdbx_description
1 polymer ?
#
loop_
_entity_poly.entity_id
_entity_poly.type
_entity_poly.pdbx_seq_one_letter_code
_entity_poly.pdbx_strand_id
1 'polypeptide(L)'
;MSELESKNWHEQFIDDQEKISQNHQKIADKCAQKLIELGERLQAENEPGGKSIAEHGQKILHYTKIEQEKTQQASEQNEVNAYESTEIAAQQRRKATQEHVQAIEEYNAILLKKIQANQEKSKKS
;
A
#
# COMPACT_ATOMS: atom_id res chain seq x y z
N MET A 1 38.93 -27.58 -4.90
CA MET A 1 37.47 -27.38 -5.05
C MET A 1 37.13 -26.09 -4.33
N SER A 2 36.31 -25.28 -4.99
CA SER A 2 35.86 -23.91 -4.70
C SER A 2 35.63 -23.55 -3.22
N GLU A 3 36.20 -22.43 -2.76
CA GLU A 3 35.88 -21.72 -1.49
C GLU A 3 34.59 -20.87 -1.60
N LEU A 4 33.70 -21.19 -2.54
CA LEU A 4 32.34 -20.68 -2.54
C LEU A 4 31.43 -21.80 -2.09
N GLU A 5 30.95 -21.77 -0.85
CA GLU A 5 29.61 -22.25 -0.48
C GLU A 5 29.45 -22.15 1.04
N SER A 6 28.89 -21.03 1.47
CA SER A 6 27.89 -20.90 2.54
C SER A 6 28.04 -19.49 3.11
N LYS A 7 27.33 -18.52 2.52
CA LYS A 7 26.96 -17.33 3.29
C LYS A 7 26.30 -17.85 4.57
N ASN A 8 26.78 -17.39 5.71
CA ASN A 8 26.25 -17.81 7.00
C ASN A 8 24.73 -17.62 6.96
N TRP A 9 23.93 -18.64 7.33
CA TRP A 9 22.47 -18.63 7.15
C TRP A 9 21.82 -17.33 7.67
N HIS A 10 22.43 -16.73 8.69
CA HIS A 10 22.07 -15.43 9.23
C HIS A 10 22.20 -14.26 8.23
N GLU A 11 23.31 -14.17 7.50
CA GLU A 11 23.54 -13.16 6.45
C GLU A 11 22.56 -13.34 5.29
N GLN A 12 22.29 -14.59 4.92
CA GLN A 12 21.32 -14.92 3.87
C GLN A 12 19.90 -14.51 4.27
N PHE A 13 19.53 -14.72 5.54
CA PHE A 13 18.22 -14.33 6.08
C PHE A 13 18.03 -12.80 6.09
N ILE A 14 19.07 -12.05 6.48
CA ILE A 14 19.05 -10.58 6.46
C ILE A 14 18.89 -10.06 5.02
N ASP A 15 19.68 -10.58 4.07
CA ASP A 15 19.60 -10.22 2.66
C ASP A 15 18.19 -10.49 2.06
N ASP A 16 17.58 -11.62 2.44
CA ASP A 16 16.25 -11.99 1.95
C ASP A 16 15.14 -11.12 2.56
N GLN A 17 15.25 -10.77 3.85
CA GLN A 17 14.32 -9.82 4.49
C GLN A 17 14.41 -8.43 3.87
N GLU A 18 15.63 -7.96 3.56
CA GLU A 18 15.82 -6.68 2.89
C GLU A 18 15.19 -6.68 1.50
N LYS A 19 15.39 -7.75 0.71
CA LYS A 19 14.75 -7.90 -0.61
C LYS A 19 13.23 -7.93 -0.53
N ILE A 20 12.66 -8.65 0.44
CA ILE A 20 11.21 -8.72 0.65
C ILE A 20 10.65 -7.33 0.99
N SER A 21 11.32 -6.61 1.90
CA SER A 21 10.95 -5.25 2.27
C SER A 21 10.97 -4.29 1.07
N GLN A 22 12.06 -4.30 0.28
CA GLN A 22 12.18 -3.49 -0.94
C GLN A 22 11.11 -3.84 -1.98
N ASN A 23 10.74 -5.12 -2.11
CA ASN A 23 9.67 -5.53 -3.04
C ASN A 23 8.29 -5.05 -2.58
N HIS A 24 7.97 -5.19 -1.31
CA HIS A 24 6.72 -4.67 -0.76
C HIS A 24 6.61 -3.16 -0.91
N GLN A 25 7.71 -2.43 -0.69
CA GLN A 25 7.77 -1.00 -0.92
C GLN A 25 7.48 -0.64 -2.38
N LYS A 26 8.15 -1.30 -3.35
CA LYS A 26 7.88 -1.09 -4.78
C LYS A 26 6.43 -1.34 -5.16
N ILE A 27 5.78 -2.32 -4.54
CA ILE A 27 4.36 -2.62 -4.78
C ILE A 27 3.48 -1.52 -4.19
N ALA A 28 3.74 -1.09 -2.96
CA ALA A 28 3.02 -0.02 -2.29
C ALA A 28 3.12 1.30 -3.07
N ASP A 29 4.32 1.68 -3.50
CA ASP A 29 4.56 2.90 -4.29
C ASP A 29 3.80 2.87 -5.62
N LYS A 30 3.84 1.73 -6.34
CA LYS A 30 3.09 1.56 -7.59
C LYS A 30 1.57 1.62 -7.37
N CYS A 31 1.07 1.01 -6.29
CA CYS A 31 -0.34 1.05 -5.93
C CYS A 31 -0.77 2.50 -5.66
N ALA A 32 0.03 3.21 -4.87
CA ALA A 32 -0.20 4.59 -4.51
C ALA A 32 -0.22 5.52 -5.73
N GLN A 33 0.74 5.38 -6.64
CA GLN A 33 0.78 6.13 -7.90
C GLN A 33 -0.48 5.88 -8.74
N LYS A 34 -0.89 4.62 -8.89
CA LYS A 34 -2.13 4.29 -9.64
C LYS A 34 -3.38 4.88 -9.01
N LEU A 35 -3.46 4.93 -7.68
CA LEU A 35 -4.57 5.57 -6.99
C LEU A 35 -4.56 7.09 -7.19
N ILE A 36 -3.38 7.73 -7.15
CA ILE A 36 -3.27 9.16 -7.46
C ILE A 36 -3.74 9.44 -8.89
N GLU A 37 -3.21 8.72 -9.89
CA GLU A 37 -3.58 8.87 -11.29
C GLU A 37 -5.09 8.65 -11.52
N LEU A 38 -5.65 7.59 -10.91
CA LEU A 38 -7.08 7.31 -10.99
C LEU A 38 -7.91 8.43 -10.34
N GLY A 39 -7.49 8.89 -9.16
CA GLY A 39 -8.19 9.94 -8.43
C GLY A 39 -8.18 11.28 -9.17
N GLU A 40 -7.03 11.67 -9.74
CA GLU A 40 -6.89 12.87 -10.58
C GLU A 40 -7.74 12.79 -11.85
N ARG A 41 -7.74 11.62 -12.51
CA ARG A 41 -8.58 11.40 -13.69
C ARG A 41 -10.07 11.51 -13.36
N LEU A 42 -10.51 10.89 -12.27
CA LEU A 42 -11.90 10.99 -11.81
C LEU A 42 -12.28 12.43 -11.46
N GLN A 43 -11.37 13.21 -10.86
CA GLN A 43 -11.61 14.64 -10.63
C GLN A 43 -11.76 15.42 -11.95
N ALA A 44 -10.90 15.18 -12.94
CA ALA A 44 -10.98 15.81 -14.25
C ALA A 44 -12.30 15.46 -14.98
N GLU A 45 -12.81 14.25 -14.76
CA GLU A 45 -14.11 13.77 -15.27
C GLU A 45 -15.31 14.26 -14.41
N ASN A 46 -15.08 15.05 -13.36
CA ASN A 46 -16.08 15.47 -12.36
C ASN A 46 -16.80 14.30 -11.66
N GLU A 47 -16.15 13.15 -11.57
CA GLU A 47 -16.66 11.97 -10.88
C GLU A 47 -16.44 12.10 -9.35
N PRO A 48 -17.48 11.81 -8.53
CA PRO A 48 -17.35 11.84 -7.08
C PRO A 48 -16.38 10.77 -6.59
N GLY A 49 -15.60 11.12 -5.58
CA GLY A 49 -14.61 10.22 -4.96
C GLY A 49 -13.19 10.36 -5.50
N GLY A 50 -12.97 11.05 -6.63
CA GLY A 50 -11.62 11.24 -7.19
C GLY A 50 -10.64 11.88 -6.20
N LYS A 51 -11.08 12.88 -5.44
CA LYS A 51 -10.29 13.48 -4.35
C LYS A 51 -9.92 12.50 -3.25
N SER A 52 -10.88 11.71 -2.76
CA SER A 52 -10.63 10.73 -1.71
C SER A 52 -9.63 9.66 -2.18
N ILE A 53 -9.78 9.19 -3.41
CA ILE A 53 -8.90 8.17 -4.01
C ILE A 53 -7.46 8.72 -4.18
N ALA A 54 -7.31 9.96 -4.67
CA ALA A 54 -6.00 10.59 -4.80
C ALA A 54 -5.33 10.84 -3.44
N GLU A 55 -6.07 11.36 -2.46
CA GLU A 55 -5.59 11.54 -1.08
C GLU A 55 -5.19 10.21 -0.44
N HIS A 56 -5.88 9.12 -0.77
CA HIS A 56 -5.52 7.80 -0.29
C HIS A 56 -4.18 7.33 -0.87
N GLY A 57 -3.96 7.52 -2.17
CA GLY A 57 -2.66 7.24 -2.77
C GLY A 57 -1.54 8.05 -2.13
N GLN A 58 -1.77 9.34 -1.85
CA GLN A 58 -0.78 10.17 -1.13
C GLN A 58 -0.47 9.66 0.29
N LYS A 59 -1.49 9.18 1.03
CA LYS A 59 -1.29 8.57 2.36
C LYS A 59 -0.42 7.32 2.30
N ILE A 60 -0.62 6.46 1.30
CA ILE A 60 0.21 5.25 1.13
C ILE A 60 1.68 5.66 0.93
N LEU A 61 1.98 6.58 0.01
CA LEU A 61 3.36 7.08 -0.19
C LEU A 61 3.96 7.65 1.09
N HIS A 62 3.18 8.43 1.85
CA HIS A 62 3.63 9.03 3.10
C HIS A 62 3.98 7.98 4.15
N TYR A 63 3.10 7.00 4.38
CA TYR A 63 3.34 5.94 5.36
C TYR A 63 4.48 5.01 4.95
N THR A 64 4.60 4.69 3.66
CA THR A 64 5.73 3.91 3.15
C THR A 64 7.06 4.61 3.39
N LYS A 65 7.12 5.95 3.26
CA LYS A 65 8.33 6.73 3.60
C LYS A 65 8.64 6.72 5.09
N ILE A 66 7.64 6.92 5.96
CA ILE A 66 7.83 6.86 7.42
C ILE A 66 8.34 5.48 7.83
N GLU A 67 7.78 4.42 7.25
CA GLU A 67 8.19 3.06 7.54
C GLU A 67 9.66 2.85 7.18
N GLN A 68 10.08 3.30 6.00
CA GLN A 68 11.47 3.21 5.56
C GLN A 68 12.43 3.95 6.50
N GLU A 69 12.10 5.17 6.90
CA GLU A 69 12.89 5.96 7.84
C GLU A 69 13.01 5.26 9.21
N LYS A 70 11.92 4.67 9.71
CA LYS A 70 11.93 3.94 10.98
C LYS A 70 12.69 2.61 10.90
N THR A 71 12.58 1.88 9.81
CA THR A 71 13.34 0.64 9.59
C THR A 71 14.83 0.94 9.52
N GLN A 72 15.22 2.02 8.84
CA GLN A 72 16.61 2.43 8.76
C GLN A 72 17.17 2.85 10.12
N GLN A 73 16.41 3.65 10.89
CA GLN A 73 16.78 3.99 12.27
C GLN A 73 16.87 2.77 13.20
N ALA A 74 15.96 1.80 13.06
CA ALA A 74 15.99 0.57 13.86
C ALA A 74 17.19 -0.33 13.51
N SER A 75 17.58 -0.37 12.23
CA SER A 75 18.79 -1.06 11.77
C SER A 75 20.06 -0.43 12.32
N GLU A 76 20.11 0.90 12.47
CA GLU A 76 21.24 1.62 13.07
C GLU A 76 21.33 1.45 14.59
N GLN A 77 20.24 1.05 15.27
CA GLN A 77 20.16 0.93 16.73
C GLN A 77 20.36 -0.50 17.31
N ASN A 78 20.73 -1.50 16.51
CA ASN A 78 21.03 -2.89 16.92
C ASN A 78 19.84 -3.71 17.52
N GLU A 79 19.22 -4.48 16.63
CA GLU A 79 18.63 -5.84 16.70
C GLU A 79 17.57 -6.26 17.73
N VAL A 80 17.49 -5.74 18.96
CA VAL A 80 16.46 -6.25 19.92
C VAL A 80 15.09 -5.57 19.72
N ASN A 81 15.09 -4.30 19.30
CA ASN A 81 13.86 -3.55 19.01
C ASN A 81 13.38 -3.70 17.56
N ALA A 82 14.19 -4.29 16.67
CA ALA A 82 13.87 -4.38 15.25
C ALA A 82 12.66 -5.29 15.00
N TYR A 83 12.59 -6.44 15.68
CA TYR A 83 11.50 -7.41 15.53
C TYR A 83 10.15 -6.83 15.97
N GLU A 84 10.13 -6.18 17.13
CA GLU A 84 8.92 -5.53 17.69
C GLU A 84 8.47 -4.36 16.81
N SER A 85 9.44 -3.59 16.28
CA SER A 85 9.18 -2.52 15.31
C SER A 85 8.59 -3.07 13.99
N THR A 86 9.10 -4.19 13.47
CA THR A 86 8.54 -4.84 12.28
C THR A 86 7.14 -5.41 12.50
N GLU A 87 6.84 -5.97 13.68
CA GLU A 87 5.52 -6.47 14.03
C GLU A 87 4.50 -5.31 14.09
N ILE A 88 4.88 -4.20 14.71
CA ILE A 88 4.05 -2.98 14.77
C ILE A 88 3.85 -2.40 13.37
N ALA A 89 4.90 -2.30 12.56
CA ALA A 89 4.80 -1.83 11.18
C ALA A 89 3.90 -2.75 10.34
N ALA A 90 4.02 -4.07 10.50
CA ALA A 90 3.16 -5.05 9.84
C ALA A 90 1.69 -4.91 10.27
N GLN A 91 1.41 -4.66 11.57
CA GLN A 91 0.06 -4.38 12.05
C GLN A 91 -0.50 -3.10 11.44
N GLN A 92 0.30 -2.03 11.36
CA GLN A 92 -0.14 -0.79 10.72
C GLN A 92 -0.39 -0.97 9.22
N ARG A 93 0.45 -1.73 8.50
CA ARG A 93 0.20 -2.09 7.09
C ARG A 93 -1.09 -2.89 6.93
N ARG A 94 -1.36 -3.87 7.80
CA ARG A 94 -2.61 -4.65 7.79
C ARG A 94 -3.82 -3.76 8.03
N LYS A 95 -3.74 -2.84 8.99
CA LYS A 95 -4.81 -1.88 9.27
C LYS A 95 -5.06 -0.94 8.10
N ALA A 96 -4.02 -0.35 7.52
CA ALA A 96 -4.13 0.49 6.33
C ALA A 96 -4.73 -0.28 5.14
N THR A 97 -4.35 -1.55 4.97
CA THR A 97 -4.93 -2.42 3.94
C THR A 97 -6.42 -2.67 4.19
N GLN A 98 -6.84 -2.93 5.44
CA GLN A 98 -8.26 -3.08 5.77
C GLN A 98 -9.06 -1.81 5.50
N GLU A 99 -8.55 -0.65 5.93
CA GLU A 99 -9.18 0.64 5.65
C GLU A 99 -9.27 0.90 4.13
N HIS A 100 -8.27 0.47 3.37
CA HIS A 100 -8.28 0.57 1.91
C HIS A 100 -9.34 -0.34 1.26
N VAL A 101 -9.41 -1.61 1.68
CA VAL A 101 -10.42 -2.55 1.19
C VAL A 101 -11.82 -2.02 1.48
N GLN A 102 -12.06 -1.50 2.68
CA GLN A 102 -13.35 -0.94 3.06
C GLN A 102 -13.71 0.28 2.18
N ALA A 103 -12.76 1.18 1.91
CA ALA A 103 -12.99 2.32 1.03
C ALA A 103 -13.34 1.91 -0.41
N ILE A 104 -12.71 0.84 -0.94
CA ILE A 104 -13.04 0.27 -2.26
C ILE A 104 -14.46 -0.33 -2.25
N GLU A 105 -14.83 -1.06 -1.21
CA GLU A 105 -16.17 -1.65 -1.07
C GLU A 105 -17.26 -0.57 -1.03
N GLU A 106 -17.04 0.50 -0.27
CA GLU A 106 -17.94 1.65 -0.20
C GLU A 106 -18.08 2.35 -1.56
N TYR A 107 -16.97 2.55 -2.27
CA TYR A 107 -16.97 3.13 -3.61
C TYR A 107 -17.73 2.26 -4.62
N ASN A 108 -17.50 0.94 -4.59
CA ASN A 108 -18.21 -0.01 -5.44
C ASN A 108 -19.72 -0.02 -5.17
N ALA A 109 -20.13 0.10 -3.90
CA ALA A 109 -21.55 0.20 -3.55
C ALA A 109 -22.20 1.48 -4.13
N ILE A 110 -21.46 2.60 -4.15
CA ILE A 110 -21.92 3.85 -4.77
C ILE A 110 -22.05 3.68 -6.29
N LEU A 111 -21.05 3.07 -6.95
CA LEU A 111 -21.09 2.80 -8.39
C LEU A 111 -22.27 1.91 -8.77
N LEU A 112 -22.53 0.83 -8.02
CA LEU A 112 -23.66 -0.06 -8.26
C LEU A 112 -25.01 0.68 -8.17
N LYS A 113 -25.18 1.56 -7.19
CA LYS A 113 -26.37 2.41 -7.08
C LYS A 113 -26.53 3.34 -8.28
N LYS A 114 -25.45 3.96 -8.75
CA LYS A 114 -25.48 4.81 -9.97
C LYS A 114 -25.86 3.99 -11.21
N ILE A 115 -25.31 2.79 -11.37
CA ILE A 115 -25.63 1.88 -12.49
C ILE A 115 -27.12 1.52 -12.45
N GLN A 116 -27.66 1.12 -11.29
CA GLN A 116 -29.07 0.81 -11.13
C GLN A 116 -29.97 2.01 -11.47
N ALA A 117 -29.64 3.20 -10.95
CA ALA A 117 -30.40 4.41 -11.25
C ALA A 117 -30.40 4.75 -12.74
N ASN A 118 -29.27 4.57 -13.44
CA ASN A 118 -29.19 4.79 -14.88
C ASN A 118 -29.97 3.74 -15.68
N GLN A 119 -29.96 2.47 -15.25
CA GLN A 119 -30.77 1.41 -15.86
C GLN A 119 -32.27 1.68 -15.70
N GLU A 120 -32.71 2.15 -14.54
CA GLU A 120 -34.11 2.52 -14.32
C GLU A 120 -34.54 3.72 -15.15
N LYS A 121 -33.68 4.75 -15.27
CA LYS A 121 -33.94 5.89 -16.16
C LYS A 121 -34.03 5.46 -17.62
N SER A 122 -33.17 4.55 -18.06
CA SER A 122 -33.16 4.05 -19.44
C SER A 122 -34.36 3.15 -19.76
N LYS A 123 -35.00 2.54 -18.76
CA LYS A 123 -36.23 1.74 -18.93
C LYS A 123 -37.52 2.58 -18.92
N LYS A 124 -37.45 3.83 -18.42
CA LYS A 124 -38.59 4.77 -18.34
C LYS A 124 -38.61 5.79 -19.48
N SER A 125 -37.56 5.83 -20.31
CA SER A 125 -37.46 6.63 -21.53
C SER A 125 -37.75 5.78 -22.76
#